data_AF-S7V2N5-F1
#
_entry.id   AF-S7V2N5-F1
#
_cell.length_a   1.000
_cell.length_b   1.000
_cell.length_c   1.000
_cell.angle_alpha   90.00
_cell.angle_beta   90.00
_cell.angle_gamma   90.00
#
_symmetry.space_group_name_H-M   'P 1'
#
loop_
_entity.id
_entity.type
_entity.pdbx_description
1 polymer ?
#
loop_
_entity_poly.entity_id
_entity_poly.type
_entity_poly.pdbx_seq_one_letter_code
_entity_poly.pdbx_strand_id
1 'polypeptide(L)'
;MASDAAAVPNANSTNWKKILFILLGVFLFMIVYYSPMWPDAVDPTGKAFSLSKEGKGAIAVFLLAGTWWVFEVVPIGVTSLAIGVLQVLFMIRPANVAFKDFMDPSVLFIFGSIVIGLVFTKTGLTRRLAYKMLMIVGEKTSMIYLGCFFVTAALTHIMAHTAVAATIYPLLVAIYSLYGEGDKPTKFGKGLFMGMAYVAGAGSVVTLLGAARGAVALGFFKDIMKQEIGFFELSYYMFPVGWLMVALLWGFFMIVCKPEKKTIPGLKDRARKLNADLGKITKKEIVAAVIVGSVILILGASAVMKSAIPGFVPPDKTGIILISTILFFVFGILDINDLEEIPWNIILLFAGAMSIGFCLWETGAAEWLAINWLTIFKESNWFVFVMGIAFFVMIMTNFIMNVAAIAISLPVALVIAPYLNVAGEVILFASLVVAGMPFLLLVGAAPNAIAYDSKQFTTGEFFLYGIPASILLMLLTGFAVYILWPIMGMSIRLG
;
A
#
# COMPACT_ATOMS: atom_id res chain seq x y z
N MET A 1 -50.80 3.60 -5.69
CA MET A 1 -50.88 2.50 -4.71
C MET A 1 -49.46 2.00 -4.47
N ALA A 2 -49.05 2.02 -3.20
CA ALA A 2 -47.82 1.50 -2.59
C ALA A 2 -46.47 1.96 -3.15
N SER A 3 -45.89 2.96 -2.48
CA SER A 3 -44.48 3.32 -2.48
C SER A 3 -43.69 2.34 -1.62
N ASP A 4 -42.84 1.49 -2.21
CA ASP A 4 -41.80 0.77 -1.48
C ASP A 4 -40.63 1.72 -1.26
N ALA A 5 -40.71 2.44 -0.15
CA ALA A 5 -39.57 3.15 0.42
C ALA A 5 -38.50 2.13 0.80
N ALA A 6 -37.33 2.23 0.17
CA ALA A 6 -36.15 1.47 0.55
C ALA A 6 -35.90 1.66 2.06
N ALA A 7 -35.95 0.57 2.82
CA ALA A 7 -35.72 0.58 4.25
C ALA A 7 -34.33 1.13 4.56
N VAL A 8 -34.29 2.24 5.30
CA VAL A 8 -33.08 2.73 5.97
C VAL A 8 -32.62 1.62 6.93
N PRO A 9 -31.36 1.14 6.85
CA PRO A 9 -30.91 0.09 7.75
C PRO A 9 -30.95 0.60 9.20
N ASN A 10 -31.60 -0.19 10.06
CA ASN A 10 -31.71 0.07 11.50
C ASN A 10 -30.34 0.35 12.14
N ALA A 11 -30.13 1.57 12.61
CA ALA A 11 -28.88 2.03 13.22
C ALA A 11 -28.63 1.56 14.67
N ASN A 12 -29.44 0.62 15.20
CA ASN A 12 -29.47 0.28 16.64
C ASN A 12 -29.21 -1.20 16.97
N SER A 13 -28.67 -2.02 16.07
CA SER A 13 -28.09 -3.29 16.50
C SER A 13 -26.69 -3.02 17.04
N THR A 14 -26.53 -2.95 18.35
CA THR A 14 -25.21 -2.89 19.01
C THR A 14 -24.35 -4.02 18.45
N ASN A 15 -23.31 -3.67 17.69
CA ASN A 15 -22.43 -4.66 17.09
C ASN A 15 -21.54 -5.24 18.20
N TRP A 16 -22.05 -6.26 18.89
CA TRP A 16 -21.38 -6.93 20.01
C TRP A 16 -19.98 -7.42 19.65
N LYS A 17 -19.75 -7.84 18.39
CA LYS A 17 -18.41 -8.22 17.91
C LYS A 17 -17.46 -7.02 17.91
N LYS A 18 -17.93 -5.85 17.45
CA LYS A 18 -17.15 -4.61 17.47
C LYS A 18 -16.77 -4.22 18.90
N ILE A 19 -17.72 -4.27 19.84
CA ILE A 19 -17.47 -3.97 21.26
C ILE A 19 -16.49 -4.98 21.86
N LEU A 20 -16.65 -6.28 21.59
CA LEU A 20 -15.78 -7.33 22.09
C LEU A 20 -14.31 -7.08 21.72
N PHE A 21 -14.02 -6.76 20.46
CA PHE A 21 -12.64 -6.52 20.03
C PHE A 21 -12.08 -5.16 20.49
N ILE A 22 -12.93 -4.14 20.67
CA ILE A 22 -12.52 -2.90 21.34
C ILE A 22 -12.07 -3.23 22.77
N LEU A 23 -12.91 -3.94 23.52
CA LEU A 23 -12.63 -4.36 24.89
C LEU A 23 -11.43 -5.30 24.95
N LEU A 24 -11.23 -6.17 23.96
CA LEU A 24 -10.04 -7.03 23.87
C LEU A 24 -8.76 -6.20 23.75
N GLY A 25 -8.73 -5.18 22.88
CA GLY A 25 -7.59 -4.29 22.74
C GLY A 25 -7.29 -3.53 24.04
N VAL A 26 -8.34 -3.01 24.70
CA VAL A 26 -8.21 -2.35 26.02
C VAL A 26 -7.73 -3.34 27.08
N PHE A 27 -8.26 -4.55 27.10
CA PHE A 27 -7.88 -5.60 28.04
C PHE A 27 -6.41 -6.00 27.88
N LEU A 28 -5.94 -6.21 26.64
CA LEU A 28 -4.54 -6.50 26.34
C LEU A 28 -3.63 -5.35 26.79
N PHE A 29 -4.02 -4.11 26.53
CA PHE A 29 -3.30 -2.94 27.03
C PHE A 29 -3.19 -2.94 28.55
N MET A 30 -4.32 -3.11 29.25
CA MET A 30 -4.37 -3.06 30.71
C MET A 30 -3.55 -4.19 31.33
N ILE A 31 -3.68 -5.41 30.82
CA ILE A 31 -2.90 -6.55 31.32
C ILE A 31 -1.41 -6.30 31.16
N VAL A 32 -0.94 -5.88 29.98
CA VAL A 32 0.49 -5.70 29.75
C VAL A 32 1.03 -4.49 30.51
N TYR A 33 0.30 -3.38 30.56
CA TYR A 33 0.76 -2.18 31.26
C TYR A 33 0.85 -2.39 32.78
N TYR A 34 -0.16 -3.05 33.37
CA TYR A 34 -0.24 -3.27 34.83
C TYR A 34 0.38 -4.59 35.30
N SER A 35 0.81 -5.48 34.40
CA SER A 35 1.51 -6.71 34.84
C SER A 35 2.81 -6.37 35.57
N PRO A 36 3.36 -7.31 36.37
CA PRO A 36 4.74 -7.20 36.85
C PRO A 36 5.74 -7.00 35.69
N MET A 37 6.93 -6.49 36.03
CA MET A 37 8.01 -6.36 35.06
C MET A 37 8.34 -7.73 34.45
N TRP A 38 8.48 -7.75 33.13
CA TRP A 38 8.81 -8.98 32.42
C TRP A 38 10.31 -9.26 32.49
N PRO A 39 10.72 -10.54 32.34
CA PRO A 39 12.13 -10.91 32.34
C PRO A 39 12.94 -10.17 31.26
N ASP A 40 14.21 -9.96 31.56
CA ASP A 40 15.16 -9.40 30.60
C ASP A 40 15.28 -10.31 29.38
N ALA A 41 15.37 -9.71 28.19
CA ALA A 41 15.69 -10.44 26.99
C ALA A 41 17.20 -10.72 27.00
N VAL A 42 17.59 -11.99 27.00
CA VAL A 42 19.00 -12.38 26.99
C VAL A 42 19.38 -12.76 25.58
N ASP A 43 20.35 -12.06 25.00
CA ASP A 43 20.83 -12.36 23.68
C ASP A 43 21.69 -13.64 23.66
N PRO A 44 21.96 -14.21 22.47
CA PRO A 44 22.85 -15.36 22.31
C PRO A 44 24.25 -15.25 22.90
N THR A 45 24.72 -14.03 23.16
CA THR A 45 26.05 -13.73 23.71
C THR A 45 26.02 -13.57 25.23
N GLY A 46 24.85 -13.67 25.84
CA GLY A 46 24.63 -13.54 27.28
C GLY A 46 24.38 -12.11 27.74
N LYS A 47 24.24 -11.14 26.84
CA LYS A 47 23.91 -9.75 27.19
C LYS A 47 22.42 -9.66 27.49
N ALA A 48 22.09 -9.18 28.68
CA ALA A 48 20.72 -8.94 29.11
C ALA A 48 20.25 -7.54 28.68
N PHE A 49 19.01 -7.48 28.18
CA PHE A 49 18.33 -6.27 27.76
C PHE A 49 17.05 -6.16 28.59
N SER A 50 17.04 -5.21 29.53
CA SER A 50 15.92 -5.00 30.43
C SER A 50 14.79 -4.24 29.73
N LEU A 51 13.55 -4.73 29.85
CA LEU A 51 12.38 -4.01 29.38
C LEU A 51 12.05 -2.88 30.36
N SER A 52 12.20 -1.62 29.95
CA SER A 52 11.81 -0.46 30.78
C SER A 52 10.29 -0.41 31.01
N LYS A 53 9.83 0.38 31.98
CA LYS A 53 8.39 0.57 32.22
C LYS A 53 7.72 1.22 31.01
N GLU A 54 8.40 2.19 30.43
CA GLU A 54 8.02 2.88 29.20
C GLU A 54 7.99 1.89 28.04
N GLY A 55 8.98 0.99 27.95
CA GLY A 55 9.04 -0.06 26.93
C GLY A 55 7.90 -1.04 27.02
N LYS A 56 7.56 -1.51 28.22
CA LYS A 56 6.38 -2.34 28.45
C LYS A 56 5.09 -1.58 28.09
N GLY A 57 5.03 -0.30 28.40
CA GLY A 57 3.92 0.58 28.00
C GLY A 57 3.80 0.70 26.48
N ALA A 58 4.91 0.84 25.76
CA ALA A 58 4.94 0.88 24.31
C ALA A 58 4.39 -0.43 23.70
N ILE A 59 4.76 -1.59 24.25
CA ILE A 59 4.20 -2.89 23.85
C ILE A 59 2.69 -2.95 24.12
N ALA A 60 2.23 -2.44 25.27
CA ALA A 60 0.80 -2.38 25.59
C ALA A 60 0.02 -1.55 24.56
N VAL A 61 0.52 -0.36 24.19
CA VAL A 61 -0.09 0.48 23.14
C VAL A 61 -0.05 -0.23 21.80
N PHE A 62 1.07 -0.87 21.46
CA PHE A 62 1.22 -1.61 20.20
C PHE A 62 0.21 -2.77 20.09
N LEU A 63 -0.03 -3.53 21.16
CA LEU A 63 -1.01 -4.61 21.17
C LEU A 63 -2.45 -4.11 21.03
N LEU A 64 -2.79 -2.99 21.67
CA LEU A 64 -4.09 -2.35 21.48
C LEU A 64 -4.28 -1.87 20.05
N ALA A 65 -3.30 -1.12 19.53
CA ALA A 65 -3.33 -0.59 18.17
C ALA A 65 -3.39 -1.71 17.13
N GLY A 66 -2.55 -2.75 17.29
CA GLY A 66 -2.55 -3.94 16.46
C GLY A 66 -3.89 -4.65 16.47
N THR A 67 -4.50 -4.84 17.65
CA THR A 67 -5.84 -5.45 17.78
C THR A 67 -6.89 -4.60 17.05
N TRP A 68 -6.91 -3.29 17.28
CA TRP A 68 -7.91 -2.41 16.69
C TRP A 68 -7.74 -2.25 15.18
N TRP A 69 -6.52 -2.20 14.66
CA TRP A 69 -6.23 -2.19 13.23
C TRP A 69 -6.56 -3.53 12.57
N VAL A 70 -6.28 -4.66 13.25
CA VAL A 70 -6.54 -5.98 12.68
C VAL A 70 -8.04 -6.27 12.57
N PHE A 71 -8.81 -5.90 13.59
CA PHE A 71 -10.25 -6.13 13.57
C PHE A 71 -11.06 -4.95 13.02
N GLU A 72 -10.38 -3.88 12.60
CA GLU A 72 -10.97 -2.63 12.07
C GLU A 72 -12.16 -2.10 12.91
N VAL A 73 -12.08 -2.30 14.23
CA VAL A 73 -13.19 -1.97 15.14
C VAL A 73 -13.30 -0.49 15.46
N VAL A 74 -12.24 0.26 15.19
CA VAL A 74 -12.18 1.71 15.29
C VAL A 74 -11.58 2.21 13.97
N PRO A 75 -12.06 3.33 13.39
CA PRO A 75 -11.43 3.90 12.20
C PRO A 75 -9.93 4.04 12.41
N ILE A 76 -9.15 3.59 11.44
CA ILE A 76 -7.69 3.42 11.53
C ILE A 76 -6.94 4.68 11.98
N GLY A 77 -7.40 5.87 11.55
CA GLY A 77 -6.83 7.15 11.93
C GLY A 77 -7.23 7.56 13.35
N VAL A 78 -8.39 7.12 13.83
CA VAL A 78 -8.80 7.30 15.24
C VAL A 78 -7.99 6.38 16.15
N THR A 79 -7.73 5.13 15.72
CA THR A 79 -6.77 4.24 16.41
C THR A 79 -5.38 4.90 16.49
N SER A 80 -4.94 5.56 15.41
CA SER A 80 -3.70 6.33 15.45
C SER A 80 -3.71 7.48 16.45
N LEU A 81 -4.80 8.24 16.56
CA LEU A 81 -4.93 9.25 17.61
C LEU A 81 -4.83 8.62 19.01
N ALA A 82 -5.46 7.45 19.21
CA ALA A 82 -5.36 6.73 20.47
C ALA A 82 -3.91 6.34 20.80
N ILE A 83 -3.09 5.97 19.81
CA ILE A 83 -1.64 5.70 20.01
C ILE A 83 -0.93 6.93 20.61
N GLY A 84 -1.12 8.11 20.03
CA GLY A 84 -0.48 9.34 20.52
C GLY A 84 -1.00 9.73 21.91
N VAL A 85 -2.32 9.65 22.11
CA VAL A 85 -2.96 9.98 23.38
C VAL A 85 -2.52 9.04 24.51
N LEU A 86 -2.50 7.73 24.27
CA LEU A 86 -2.12 6.75 25.29
C LEU A 86 -0.65 6.86 25.68
N GLN A 87 0.25 7.17 24.74
CA GLN A 87 1.66 7.44 25.07
C GLN A 87 1.80 8.57 26.10
N VAL A 88 1.04 9.64 25.95
CA VAL A 88 1.09 10.80 26.83
C VAL A 88 0.39 10.53 28.16
N LEU A 89 -0.85 10.01 28.13
CA LEU A 89 -1.64 9.77 29.33
C LEU A 89 -1.00 8.75 30.28
N PHE A 90 -0.27 7.78 29.74
CA PHE A 90 0.43 6.76 30.53
C PHE A 90 1.91 7.06 30.74
N MET A 91 2.34 8.29 30.44
CA MET A 91 3.71 8.79 30.64
C MET A 91 4.78 7.90 29.97
N ILE A 92 4.45 7.30 28.83
CA ILE A 92 5.38 6.49 28.03
C ILE A 92 6.37 7.43 27.33
N ARG A 93 5.87 8.50 26.72
CA ARG A 93 6.66 9.57 26.09
C ARG A 93 6.08 10.95 26.36
N PRO A 94 6.90 12.01 26.43
CA PRO A 94 6.42 13.38 26.59
C PRO A 94 5.50 13.81 25.42
N ALA A 95 4.52 14.67 25.71
CA ALA A 95 3.52 15.12 24.73
C ALA A 95 4.13 15.81 23.49
N ASN A 96 5.15 16.64 23.69
CA ASN A 96 5.84 17.33 22.59
C ASN A 96 6.59 16.39 21.66
N VAL A 97 6.93 15.18 22.12
CA VAL A 97 7.58 14.16 21.29
C VAL A 97 6.50 13.33 20.58
N ALA A 98 5.59 12.71 21.35
CA ALA A 98 4.55 11.84 20.79
C ALA A 98 3.63 12.52 19.77
N PHE A 99 3.22 13.78 20.00
CA PHE A 99 2.35 14.49 19.05
C PHE A 99 3.11 15.11 17.87
N LYS A 100 4.43 15.35 18.00
CA LYS A 100 5.24 15.86 16.88
C LYS A 100 5.40 14.82 15.78
N ASP A 101 5.38 13.54 16.12
CA ASP A 101 5.39 12.42 15.17
C ASP A 101 4.27 12.53 14.12
N PHE A 102 3.14 13.18 14.46
CA PHE A 102 2.01 13.34 13.54
C PHE A 102 2.27 14.34 12.41
N MET A 103 3.28 15.20 12.56
CA MET A 103 3.70 16.20 11.57
C MET A 103 5.11 15.89 11.04
N ASP A 104 5.56 14.64 11.16
CA ASP A 104 6.84 14.20 10.60
C ASP A 104 6.91 14.47 9.08
N PRO A 105 8.07 14.86 8.52
CA PRO A 105 8.22 15.08 7.07
C PRO A 105 7.75 13.91 6.21
N SER A 106 7.85 12.66 6.69
CA SER A 106 7.34 11.48 5.98
C SER A 106 5.81 11.52 5.87
N VAL A 107 5.11 11.90 6.94
CA VAL A 107 3.64 12.06 6.94
C VAL A 107 3.22 13.17 5.97
N LEU A 108 3.93 14.30 5.99
CA LEU A 108 3.65 15.41 5.07
C LEU A 108 3.98 15.08 3.60
N PHE A 109 4.98 14.23 3.36
CA PHE A 109 5.28 13.73 2.01
C PHE A 109 4.10 12.94 1.45
N ILE A 110 3.47 12.12 2.29
CA ILE A 110 2.29 11.33 1.93
C ILE A 110 1.08 12.21 1.66
N PHE A 111 0.88 13.25 2.47
CA PHE A 111 -0.14 14.24 2.19
C PHE A 111 0.04 14.84 0.78
N GLY A 112 1.25 15.29 0.43
CA GLY A 112 1.53 15.84 -0.90
C GLY A 112 1.34 14.81 -2.03
N SER A 113 1.70 13.55 -1.83
CA SER A 113 1.51 12.51 -2.85
C SER A 113 0.04 12.16 -3.08
N ILE A 114 -0.77 12.15 -2.02
CA ILE A 114 -2.23 11.96 -2.10
C ILE A 114 -2.89 13.11 -2.86
N VAL A 115 -2.47 14.35 -2.60
CA VAL A 115 -2.95 15.53 -3.32
C VAL A 115 -2.65 15.44 -4.82
N ILE A 116 -1.45 15.02 -5.20
CA ILE A 116 -1.11 14.79 -6.63
C ILE A 116 -2.06 13.76 -7.26
N GLY A 117 -2.35 12.67 -6.55
CA GLY A 117 -3.31 11.66 -7.00
C GLY A 117 -4.72 12.24 -7.21
N LEU A 118 -5.20 13.06 -6.28
CA LEU A 118 -6.50 13.73 -6.36
C LEU A 118 -6.59 14.65 -7.60
N VAL A 119 -5.54 15.40 -7.89
CA VAL A 119 -5.46 16.29 -9.06
C VAL A 119 -5.59 15.51 -10.37
N PHE A 120 -4.93 14.36 -10.48
CA PHE A 120 -5.00 13.53 -11.69
C PHE A 120 -6.41 13.00 -11.93
N THR A 121 -7.11 12.63 -10.86
CA THR A 121 -8.51 12.20 -10.92
C THR A 121 -9.44 13.36 -11.27
N LYS A 122 -9.29 14.54 -10.62
CA LYS A 122 -10.16 15.71 -10.82
C LYS A 122 -10.01 16.32 -12.22
N THR A 123 -8.77 16.40 -12.75
CA THR A 123 -8.52 16.95 -14.09
C THR A 123 -8.96 16.02 -15.22
N GLY A 124 -9.20 14.74 -14.95
CA GLY A 124 -9.60 13.75 -15.95
C GLY A 124 -8.46 13.25 -16.84
N LEU A 125 -7.21 13.62 -16.53
CA LEU A 125 -6.01 13.17 -17.25
C LEU A 125 -5.92 11.63 -17.28
N THR A 126 -6.26 10.99 -16.16
CA THR A 126 -6.31 9.52 -16.04
C THR A 126 -7.28 8.88 -17.05
N ARG A 127 -8.49 9.42 -17.18
CA ARG A 127 -9.50 8.91 -18.14
C ARG A 127 -9.00 9.01 -19.58
N ARG A 128 -8.37 10.14 -19.92
CA ARG A 128 -7.83 10.38 -21.27
C ARG A 128 -6.70 9.40 -21.61
N LEU A 129 -5.79 9.15 -20.68
CA LEU A 129 -4.72 8.17 -20.84
C LEU A 129 -5.28 6.75 -21.07
N ALA A 130 -6.28 6.37 -20.27
CA ALA A 130 -6.92 5.06 -20.39
C ALA A 130 -7.61 4.86 -21.74
N TYR A 131 -8.40 5.84 -22.22
CA TYR A 131 -9.10 5.72 -23.50
C TYR A 131 -8.16 5.73 -24.70
N LYS A 132 -7.11 6.57 -24.68
CA LYS A 132 -6.08 6.59 -25.73
C LYS A 132 -5.40 5.23 -25.90
N MET A 133 -5.07 4.58 -24.79
CA MET A 133 -4.43 3.28 -24.82
C MET A 133 -5.33 2.20 -25.41
N LEU A 134 -6.63 2.18 -25.10
CA LEU A 134 -7.56 1.23 -25.71
C LEU A 134 -7.72 1.40 -27.22
N MET A 135 -7.53 2.61 -27.75
CA MET A 135 -7.53 2.82 -29.21
C MET A 135 -6.33 2.14 -29.90
N ILE A 136 -5.25 1.86 -29.16
CA ILE A 136 -4.01 1.23 -29.67
C ILE A 136 -4.12 -0.29 -29.64
N VAL A 137 -4.73 -0.85 -28.60
CA VAL A 137 -4.75 -2.28 -28.28
C VAL A 137 -5.54 -3.13 -29.31
N GLY A 138 -6.49 -2.53 -30.02
CA GLY A 138 -7.28 -3.20 -31.06
C GLY A 138 -8.43 -4.04 -30.50
N GLU A 139 -8.96 -4.96 -31.32
CA GLU A 139 -10.22 -5.68 -31.01
C GLU A 139 -10.00 -7.13 -30.54
N LYS A 140 -8.76 -7.64 -30.52
CA LYS A 140 -8.47 -9.01 -30.10
C LYS A 140 -8.55 -9.12 -28.58
N THR A 141 -9.33 -10.06 -28.06
CA THR A 141 -9.61 -10.17 -26.62
C THR A 141 -8.36 -10.40 -25.77
N SER A 142 -7.37 -11.12 -26.28
CA SER A 142 -6.07 -11.31 -25.62
C SER A 142 -5.26 -10.01 -25.52
N MET A 143 -5.32 -9.17 -26.55
CA MET A 143 -4.69 -7.85 -26.54
C MET A 143 -5.46 -6.93 -25.61
N ILE A 144 -6.79 -7.00 -25.55
CA ILE A 144 -7.62 -6.23 -24.62
C ILE A 144 -7.22 -6.50 -23.18
N TYR A 145 -7.04 -7.77 -22.79
CA TYR A 145 -6.48 -8.12 -21.47
C TYR A 145 -5.13 -7.45 -21.23
N LEU A 146 -4.18 -7.65 -22.14
CA LEU A 146 -2.83 -7.08 -22.00
C LEU A 146 -2.89 -5.56 -21.87
N GLY A 147 -3.68 -4.91 -22.72
CA GLY A 147 -3.87 -3.46 -22.73
C GLY A 147 -4.49 -2.94 -21.45
N CYS A 148 -5.57 -3.57 -20.96
CA CYS A 148 -6.21 -3.16 -19.72
C CYS A 148 -5.28 -3.34 -18.52
N PHE A 149 -4.55 -4.45 -18.45
CA PHE A 149 -3.61 -4.73 -17.36
C PHE A 149 -2.43 -3.76 -17.41
N PHE A 150 -1.82 -3.58 -18.57
CA PHE A 150 -0.72 -2.62 -18.77
C PHE A 150 -1.14 -1.21 -18.38
N VAL A 151 -2.31 -0.74 -18.83
CA VAL A 151 -2.81 0.61 -18.50
C VAL A 151 -3.07 0.74 -17.00
N THR A 152 -3.69 -0.27 -16.40
CA THR A 152 -3.94 -0.27 -14.95
C THR A 152 -2.63 -0.14 -14.20
N ALA A 153 -1.63 -0.97 -14.50
CA ALA A 153 -0.32 -0.90 -13.86
C ALA A 153 0.39 0.44 -14.11
N ALA A 154 0.43 0.92 -15.35
CA ALA A 154 1.08 2.17 -15.70
C ALA A 154 0.45 3.38 -14.99
N LEU A 155 -0.87 3.42 -14.87
CA LEU A 155 -1.57 4.46 -14.12
C LEU A 155 -1.26 4.39 -12.62
N THR A 156 -1.09 3.19 -12.05
CA THR A 156 -0.70 3.05 -10.64
C THR A 156 0.71 3.56 -10.33
N HIS A 157 1.53 3.92 -11.32
CA HIS A 157 2.80 4.60 -11.05
C HIS A 157 2.65 6.07 -10.68
N ILE A 158 1.48 6.67 -10.93
CA ILE A 158 1.28 8.12 -10.79
C ILE A 158 0.14 8.43 -9.81
N MET A 159 -0.70 7.45 -9.51
CA MET A 159 -1.87 7.63 -8.65
C MET A 159 -2.18 6.36 -7.86
N ALA A 160 -2.92 6.53 -6.76
CA ALA A 160 -3.28 5.44 -5.88
C ALA A 160 -4.06 4.34 -6.62
N HIS A 161 -3.70 3.08 -6.38
CA HIS A 161 -4.37 1.90 -6.94
C HIS A 161 -5.89 1.90 -6.79
N THR A 162 -6.43 2.39 -5.67
CA THR A 162 -7.88 2.57 -5.47
C THR A 162 -8.48 3.54 -6.49
N ALA A 163 -7.85 4.68 -6.72
CA ALA A 163 -8.31 5.66 -7.69
C ALA A 163 -8.18 5.13 -9.13
N VAL A 164 -7.15 4.32 -9.40
CA VAL A 164 -6.97 3.69 -10.72
C VAL A 164 -8.09 2.71 -10.98
N ALA A 165 -8.37 1.82 -10.03
CA ALA A 165 -9.44 0.85 -10.14
C ALA A 165 -10.80 1.56 -10.35
N ALA A 166 -11.11 2.60 -9.58
CA ALA A 166 -12.33 3.38 -9.74
C ALA A 166 -12.41 4.08 -11.11
N THR A 167 -11.29 4.50 -11.69
CA THR A 167 -11.25 5.17 -13.00
C THR A 167 -11.36 4.18 -14.16
N ILE A 168 -10.70 3.02 -14.03
CA ILE A 168 -10.67 1.99 -15.07
C ILE A 168 -11.93 1.12 -15.04
N TYR A 169 -12.57 0.95 -13.90
CA TYR A 169 -13.75 0.09 -13.77
C TYR A 169 -14.89 0.45 -14.75
N PRO A 170 -15.39 1.70 -14.85
CA PRO A 170 -16.43 2.06 -15.80
C PRO A 170 -16.03 1.80 -17.26
N LEU A 171 -14.74 1.95 -17.55
CA LEU A 171 -14.19 1.64 -18.86
C LEU A 171 -14.26 0.14 -19.14
N LEU A 172 -13.87 -0.72 -18.20
CA LEU A 172 -13.99 -2.17 -18.35
C LEU A 172 -15.44 -2.62 -18.49
N VAL A 173 -16.38 -1.99 -17.77
CA VAL A 173 -17.82 -2.21 -17.96
C VAL A 173 -18.25 -1.85 -19.39
N ALA A 174 -17.80 -0.72 -19.93
CA ALA A 174 -18.10 -0.32 -21.30
C ALA A 174 -17.52 -1.32 -22.33
N ILE A 175 -16.29 -1.79 -22.12
CA ILE A 175 -15.67 -2.85 -22.95
C ILE A 175 -16.51 -4.13 -22.88
N TYR A 176 -16.84 -4.57 -21.67
CA TYR A 176 -17.57 -5.79 -21.41
C TYR A 176 -18.98 -5.77 -22.01
N SER A 177 -19.66 -4.62 -21.99
CA SER A 177 -20.99 -4.46 -22.61
C SER A 177 -21.03 -4.80 -24.11
N LEU A 178 -19.90 -4.60 -24.82
CA LEU A 178 -19.77 -4.96 -26.24
C LEU A 178 -19.47 -6.45 -26.46
N TYR A 179 -19.13 -7.18 -25.40
CA TYR A 179 -18.89 -8.63 -25.47
C TYR A 179 -20.18 -9.41 -25.75
N GLY A 180 -21.35 -8.83 -25.43
CA GLY A 180 -22.64 -9.28 -25.95
C GLY A 180 -23.21 -10.56 -25.30
N GLU A 181 -23.01 -10.77 -24.01
CA GLU A 181 -23.61 -11.90 -23.26
C GLU A 181 -24.61 -11.49 -22.17
N GLY A 182 -25.07 -10.24 -22.17
CA GLY A 182 -26.00 -9.72 -21.15
C GLY A 182 -25.37 -9.70 -19.76
N ASP A 183 -26.17 -9.98 -18.73
CA ASP A 183 -25.74 -9.98 -17.33
C ASP A 183 -25.12 -11.32 -16.87
N LYS A 184 -24.86 -12.27 -17.78
CA LYS A 184 -24.31 -13.59 -17.40
C LYS A 184 -22.79 -13.49 -17.16
N PRO A 185 -22.27 -14.04 -16.04
CA PRO A 185 -20.83 -14.12 -15.80
C PRO A 185 -20.09 -14.86 -16.93
N THR A 186 -19.10 -14.22 -17.55
CA THR A 186 -18.22 -14.86 -18.54
C THR A 186 -16.80 -15.01 -18.01
N LYS A 187 -16.03 -15.96 -18.55
CA LYS A 187 -14.59 -16.12 -18.26
C LYS A 187 -13.83 -14.87 -18.65
N PHE A 188 -14.20 -14.22 -19.77
CA PHE A 188 -13.63 -12.93 -20.12
C PHE A 188 -13.89 -11.85 -19.06
N GLY A 189 -15.15 -11.71 -18.60
CA GLY A 189 -15.50 -10.76 -17.55
C GLY A 189 -14.75 -11.04 -16.24
N LYS A 190 -14.74 -12.30 -15.81
CA LYS A 190 -13.99 -12.79 -14.64
C LYS A 190 -12.54 -12.34 -14.68
N GLY A 191 -11.82 -12.68 -15.75
CA GLY A 191 -10.41 -12.32 -15.88
C GLY A 191 -10.18 -10.83 -16.05
N LEU A 192 -11.09 -10.10 -16.71
CA LEU A 192 -10.98 -8.65 -16.90
C LEU A 192 -11.04 -7.89 -15.57
N PHE A 193 -12.04 -8.18 -14.74
CA PHE A 193 -12.25 -7.47 -13.47
C PHE A 193 -11.33 -7.97 -12.35
N MET A 194 -11.16 -9.28 -12.17
CA MET A 194 -10.21 -9.80 -11.18
C MET A 194 -8.77 -9.43 -11.55
N GLY A 195 -8.43 -9.50 -12.84
CA GLY A 195 -7.11 -9.11 -13.32
C GLY A 195 -6.82 -7.63 -13.15
N MET A 196 -7.80 -6.75 -13.36
CA MET A 196 -7.65 -5.33 -13.02
C MET A 196 -7.33 -5.12 -11.54
N ALA A 197 -8.05 -5.79 -10.63
CA ALA A 197 -7.76 -5.69 -9.20
C ALA A 197 -6.33 -6.16 -8.85
N TYR A 198 -5.92 -7.32 -9.38
CA TYR A 198 -4.61 -7.89 -9.06
C TYR A 198 -3.46 -7.06 -9.64
N VAL A 199 -3.64 -6.61 -10.89
CA VAL A 199 -2.63 -5.81 -11.60
C VAL A 199 -2.53 -4.40 -11.04
N ALA A 200 -3.62 -3.81 -10.53
CA ALA A 200 -3.55 -2.56 -9.78
C ALA A 200 -2.66 -2.71 -8.53
N GLY A 201 -2.76 -3.84 -7.81
CA GLY A 201 -1.83 -4.19 -6.74
C GLY A 201 -0.38 -4.28 -7.23
N ALA A 202 -0.14 -5.09 -8.27
CA ALA A 202 1.18 -5.33 -8.84
C ALA A 202 1.88 -4.09 -9.40
N GLY A 203 1.17 -3.19 -10.10
CA GLY A 203 1.76 -1.94 -10.59
C GLY A 203 2.02 -0.93 -9.45
N SER A 204 1.18 -0.94 -8.41
CA SER A 204 1.27 0.06 -7.34
C SER A 204 2.47 -0.07 -6.41
N VAL A 205 3.20 -1.20 -6.44
CA VAL A 205 4.45 -1.34 -5.67
C VAL A 205 5.64 -0.64 -6.34
N VAL A 206 5.53 -0.29 -7.63
CA VAL A 206 6.64 0.24 -8.43
C VAL A 206 7.06 1.65 -8.02
N THR A 207 6.15 2.47 -7.49
CA THR A 207 6.45 3.86 -7.09
C THR A 207 5.80 4.20 -5.76
N LEU A 208 6.31 5.24 -5.09
CA LEU A 208 5.70 5.78 -3.86
C LEU A 208 4.32 6.42 -4.08
N LEU A 209 3.94 6.69 -5.33
CA LEU A 209 2.64 7.30 -5.67
C LEU A 209 1.51 6.27 -5.77
N GLY A 210 1.86 5.00 -6.04
CA GLY A 210 0.86 3.96 -6.31
C GLY A 210 0.12 3.47 -5.07
N ALA A 211 0.77 3.47 -3.93
CA ALA A 211 0.15 3.09 -2.67
C ALA A 211 0.86 3.74 -1.50
N ALA A 212 0.07 4.22 -0.54
CA ALA A 212 0.60 4.93 0.61
C ALA A 212 1.54 4.03 1.47
N ARG A 213 1.36 2.70 1.47
CA ARG A 213 2.21 1.73 2.20
C ARG A 213 3.71 1.89 1.95
N GLY A 214 4.11 2.26 0.71
CA GLY A 214 5.51 2.47 0.34
C GLY A 214 6.16 3.54 1.21
N ALA A 215 5.45 4.64 1.42
CA ALA A 215 5.94 5.74 2.22
C ALA A 215 5.98 5.42 3.73
N VAL A 216 5.04 4.61 4.26
CA VAL A 216 5.16 4.11 5.66
C VAL A 216 6.50 3.39 5.80
N ALA A 217 6.73 2.46 4.89
CA ALA A 217 7.81 1.51 4.99
C ALA A 217 9.16 2.21 4.91
N LEU A 218 9.28 3.20 4.03
CA LEU A 218 10.47 4.05 3.96
C LEU A 218 10.66 4.93 5.19
N GLY A 219 9.59 5.41 5.83
CA GLY A 219 9.65 6.11 7.11
C GLY A 219 10.31 5.24 8.18
N PHE A 220 9.75 4.05 8.43
CA PHE A 220 10.35 3.11 9.38
C PHE A 220 11.78 2.70 9.02
N PHE A 221 12.06 2.46 7.75
CA PHE A 221 13.39 2.11 7.31
C PHE A 221 14.41 3.22 7.63
N LYS A 222 14.07 4.47 7.30
CA LYS A 222 14.87 5.64 7.65
C LYS A 222 15.14 5.73 9.14
N ASP A 223 14.13 5.49 9.95
CA ASP A 223 14.23 5.73 11.38
C ASP A 223 14.89 4.60 12.15
N ILE A 224 14.66 3.35 11.76
CA ILE A 224 15.20 2.16 12.41
C ILE A 224 16.60 1.86 11.89
N MET A 225 16.78 1.84 10.56
CA MET A 225 18.06 1.49 9.92
C MET A 225 19.00 2.69 9.75
N LYS A 226 18.52 3.92 10.01
CA LYS A 226 19.27 5.18 9.83
C LYS A 226 19.80 5.35 8.39
N GLN A 227 19.09 4.77 7.43
CA GLN A 227 19.41 4.79 6.01
C GLN A 227 18.21 5.30 5.21
N GLU A 228 18.46 6.18 4.24
CA GLU A 228 17.38 6.73 3.41
C GLU A 228 17.35 6.05 2.04
N ILE A 229 16.20 5.48 1.70
CA ILE A 229 15.92 5.03 0.34
C ILE A 229 15.27 6.15 -0.45
N GLY A 230 15.85 6.46 -1.60
CA GLY A 230 15.35 7.48 -2.51
C GLY A 230 14.07 7.04 -3.25
N PHE A 231 13.34 8.01 -3.80
CA PHE A 231 12.17 7.72 -4.68
C PHE A 231 12.55 6.82 -5.86
N PHE A 232 13.63 7.16 -6.57
CA PHE A 232 14.08 6.41 -7.75
C PHE A 232 14.74 5.09 -7.40
N GLU A 233 15.38 5.00 -6.24
CA GLU A 233 16.00 3.76 -5.76
C GLU A 233 14.93 2.71 -5.44
N LEU A 234 13.85 3.11 -4.77
CA LEU A 234 12.70 2.21 -4.58
C LEU A 234 12.14 1.75 -5.92
N SER A 235 11.93 2.68 -6.85
CA SER A 235 11.41 2.34 -8.17
C SER A 235 12.35 1.46 -8.96
N TYR A 236 13.67 1.62 -8.83
CA TYR A 236 14.65 0.79 -9.50
C TYR A 236 14.47 -0.68 -9.11
N TYR A 237 14.42 -1.01 -7.81
CA TYR A 237 14.25 -2.40 -7.35
C TYR A 237 12.84 -2.97 -7.52
N MET A 238 11.81 -2.13 -7.44
CA MET A 238 10.42 -2.56 -7.54
C MET A 238 9.92 -2.66 -8.99
N PHE A 239 10.48 -1.90 -9.93
CA PHE A 239 10.00 -1.88 -11.31
C PHE A 239 10.04 -3.25 -12.00
N PRO A 240 11.16 -4.02 -11.97
CA PRO A 240 11.19 -5.32 -12.61
C PRO A 240 10.25 -6.32 -11.93
N VAL A 241 10.13 -6.28 -10.60
CA VAL A 241 9.22 -7.16 -9.84
C VAL A 241 7.76 -6.87 -10.17
N GLY A 242 7.36 -5.60 -10.13
CA GLY A 242 6.00 -5.17 -10.44
C GLY A 242 5.58 -5.58 -11.85
N TRP A 243 6.37 -5.21 -12.87
CA TRP A 243 6.04 -5.55 -14.26
C TRP A 243 6.15 -7.03 -14.59
N LEU A 244 7.09 -7.75 -13.98
CA LEU A 244 7.15 -9.20 -14.11
C LEU A 244 5.87 -9.82 -13.52
N MET A 245 5.40 -9.33 -12.38
CA MET A 245 4.13 -9.78 -11.83
C MET A 245 2.93 -9.46 -12.73
N VAL A 246 2.89 -8.27 -13.33
CA VAL A 246 1.84 -7.92 -14.31
C VAL A 246 1.85 -8.90 -15.50
N ALA A 247 3.02 -9.24 -16.02
CA ALA A 247 3.16 -10.21 -17.11
C ALA A 247 2.74 -11.63 -16.68
N LEU A 248 3.13 -12.07 -15.48
CA LEU A 248 2.74 -13.37 -14.93
C LEU A 248 1.23 -13.44 -14.68
N LEU A 249 0.62 -12.37 -14.15
CA LEU A 249 -0.82 -12.27 -13.95
C LEU A 249 -1.58 -12.26 -15.28
N TRP A 250 -1.07 -11.57 -16.30
CA TRP A 250 -1.63 -11.63 -17.64
C TRP A 250 -1.63 -13.07 -18.19
N GLY A 251 -0.50 -13.78 -18.07
CA GLY A 251 -0.40 -15.20 -18.45
C GLY A 251 -1.35 -16.08 -17.64
N PHE A 252 -1.43 -15.87 -16.32
CA PHE A 252 -2.33 -16.58 -15.41
C PHE A 252 -3.79 -16.43 -15.85
N PHE A 253 -4.30 -15.20 -16.04
CA PHE A 253 -5.69 -15.00 -16.47
C PHE A 253 -5.95 -15.47 -17.90
N MET A 254 -4.96 -15.48 -18.78
CA MET A 254 -5.09 -16.08 -20.11
C MET A 254 -5.27 -17.60 -20.06
N ILE A 255 -4.68 -18.28 -19.08
CA ILE A 255 -4.79 -19.72 -18.89
C ILE A 255 -6.09 -20.07 -18.14
N VAL A 256 -6.33 -19.47 -16.98
CA VAL A 256 -7.45 -19.86 -16.10
C VAL A 256 -8.78 -19.21 -16.52
N CYS A 257 -8.74 -18.01 -17.09
CA CYS A 257 -9.91 -17.25 -17.54
C CYS A 257 -9.84 -16.97 -19.06
N LYS A 258 -9.54 -18.01 -19.84
CA LYS A 258 -9.44 -17.93 -21.31
C LYS A 258 -10.70 -17.32 -21.91
N PRO A 259 -10.59 -16.23 -22.70
CA PRO A 259 -11.75 -15.60 -23.31
C PRO A 259 -12.48 -16.53 -24.28
N GLU A 260 -13.81 -16.52 -24.23
CA GLU A 260 -14.68 -17.31 -25.10
C GLU A 260 -14.66 -16.84 -26.55
N LYS A 261 -14.59 -15.51 -26.76
CA LYS A 261 -14.56 -14.88 -28.08
C LYS A 261 -13.16 -14.37 -28.38
N LYS A 262 -12.71 -14.54 -29.63
CA LYS A 262 -11.38 -14.08 -30.09
C LYS A 262 -11.31 -12.57 -30.31
N THR A 263 -12.45 -11.94 -30.60
CA THR A 263 -12.55 -10.51 -30.90
C THR A 263 -13.80 -9.87 -30.32
N ILE A 264 -13.73 -8.57 -30.06
CA ILE A 264 -14.86 -7.69 -29.67
C ILE A 264 -15.01 -6.62 -30.76
N PRO A 265 -15.87 -6.84 -31.77
CA PRO A 265 -16.08 -5.87 -32.85
C PRO A 265 -16.61 -4.53 -32.33
N GLY A 266 -16.09 -3.41 -32.85
CA GLY A 266 -16.59 -2.07 -32.51
C GLY A 266 -16.03 -1.48 -31.21
N LEU A 267 -15.15 -2.20 -30.51
CA LEU A 267 -14.46 -1.69 -29.32
C LEU A 267 -13.67 -0.42 -29.63
N LYS A 268 -12.94 -0.41 -30.76
CA LYS A 268 -12.09 0.71 -31.15
C LYS A 268 -12.92 1.98 -31.39
N ASP A 269 -14.08 1.82 -32.00
CA ASP A 269 -15.01 2.94 -32.25
C ASP A 269 -15.65 3.43 -30.96
N ARG A 270 -16.00 2.53 -30.04
CA ARG A 270 -16.49 2.90 -28.70
C ARG A 270 -15.45 3.67 -27.90
N ALA A 271 -14.19 3.21 -27.88
CA ALA A 271 -13.09 3.89 -27.21
C ALA A 271 -12.82 5.28 -27.83
N ARG A 272 -12.90 5.38 -29.16
CA ARG A 272 -12.79 6.66 -29.87
C ARG A 272 -13.92 7.62 -29.48
N LYS A 273 -15.15 7.12 -29.38
CA LYS A 273 -16.31 7.91 -28.94
C LYS A 273 -16.14 8.42 -27.51
N LEU A 274 -15.80 7.54 -26.56
CA LEU A 274 -15.53 7.91 -25.16
C LEU A 274 -14.41 8.95 -25.03
N ASN A 275 -13.35 8.84 -25.85
CA ASN A 275 -12.27 9.84 -25.88
C ASN A 275 -12.70 11.17 -26.53
N ALA A 276 -13.57 11.13 -27.54
CA ALA A 276 -14.13 12.33 -28.15
C ALA A 276 -15.08 13.07 -27.19
N ASP A 277 -15.87 12.33 -26.40
CA ASP A 277 -16.80 12.87 -25.39
C ASP A 277 -16.05 13.63 -24.27
N LEU A 278 -14.77 13.32 -24.00
CA LEU A 278 -13.92 14.08 -23.09
C LEU A 278 -13.48 15.46 -23.63
N GLY A 279 -13.68 15.73 -24.93
CA GLY A 279 -13.25 16.97 -25.56
C GLY A 279 -11.73 17.16 -25.65
N LYS A 280 -11.30 18.39 -25.95
CA LYS A 280 -9.88 18.77 -26.06
C LYS A 280 -9.21 18.80 -24.68
N ILE A 281 -7.88 18.64 -24.65
CA ILE A 281 -7.08 18.78 -23.42
C ILE A 281 -7.31 20.17 -22.84
N THR A 282 -7.75 20.22 -21.59
CA THR A 282 -8.04 21.49 -20.90
C THR A 282 -6.75 22.15 -20.39
N LYS A 283 -6.78 23.47 -20.15
CA LYS A 283 -5.63 24.18 -19.55
C LYS A 283 -5.25 23.60 -18.18
N LYS A 284 -6.24 23.18 -17.38
CA LYS A 284 -6.01 22.56 -16.07
C LYS A 284 -5.28 21.22 -16.19
N GLU A 285 -5.61 20.40 -17.19
CA GLU A 285 -4.87 19.16 -17.48
C GLU A 285 -3.39 19.43 -17.79
N ILE A 286 -3.10 20.45 -18.60
CA ILE A 286 -1.71 20.81 -18.97
C ILE A 286 -0.95 21.32 -17.76
N VAL A 287 -1.51 22.27 -17.01
CA VAL A 287 -0.84 22.86 -15.84
C VAL A 287 -0.57 21.79 -14.78
N ALA A 288 -1.53 20.90 -14.52
CA ALA A 288 -1.33 19.76 -13.62
C ALA A 288 -0.19 18.85 -14.06
N ALA A 289 -0.16 18.46 -15.34
CA ALA A 289 0.90 17.62 -15.90
C ALA A 289 2.28 18.29 -15.84
N VAL A 290 2.35 19.60 -16.07
CA VAL A 290 3.58 20.38 -15.96
C VAL A 290 4.07 20.43 -14.52
N ILE A 291 3.21 20.75 -13.55
CA ILE A 291 3.58 20.81 -12.12
C ILE A 291 4.14 19.46 -11.67
N VAL A 292 3.44 18.36 -11.94
CA VAL A 292 3.88 17.02 -11.53
C VAL A 292 5.14 16.59 -12.28
N GLY A 293 5.22 16.87 -13.59
CA GLY A 293 6.43 16.64 -14.37
C GLY A 293 7.64 17.37 -13.80
N SER A 294 7.49 18.64 -13.42
CA SER A 294 8.53 19.44 -12.77
C SER A 294 8.96 18.86 -11.43
N VAL A 295 8.02 18.42 -10.58
CA VAL A 295 8.34 17.77 -9.29
C VAL A 295 9.18 16.51 -9.50
N ILE A 296 8.76 15.63 -10.44
CA ILE A 296 9.48 14.39 -10.75
C ILE A 296 10.88 14.71 -11.29
N LEU A 297 11.00 15.68 -12.19
CA LEU A 297 12.28 16.12 -12.75
C LEU A 297 13.21 16.69 -11.66
N ILE A 298 12.70 17.52 -10.76
CA ILE A 298 13.50 18.10 -9.66
C ILE A 298 13.96 17.01 -8.70
N LEU A 299 13.10 16.07 -8.32
CA LEU A 299 13.48 14.93 -7.47
C LEU A 299 14.54 14.06 -8.16
N GLY A 300 14.39 13.82 -9.47
CA GLY A 300 15.34 13.02 -10.26
C GLY A 300 16.69 13.70 -10.40
N ALA A 301 16.69 14.98 -10.76
CA ALA A 301 17.90 15.79 -10.82
C ALA A 301 18.59 15.86 -9.45
N SER A 302 17.84 16.02 -8.36
CA SER A 302 18.39 16.04 -7.00
C SER A 302 19.08 14.73 -6.62
N ALA A 303 18.51 13.59 -7.01
CA ALA A 303 19.13 12.29 -6.79
C ALA A 303 20.44 12.14 -7.60
N VAL A 304 20.44 12.53 -8.88
CA VAL A 304 21.62 12.46 -9.74
C VAL A 304 22.72 13.42 -9.26
N MET A 305 22.36 14.64 -8.86
CA MET A 305 23.32 15.62 -8.32
C MET A 305 23.95 15.13 -7.01
N LYS A 306 23.17 14.49 -6.13
CA LYS A 306 23.70 13.87 -4.90
C LYS A 306 24.74 12.78 -5.20
N SER A 307 24.55 11.99 -6.26
CA SER A 307 25.54 10.97 -6.66
C SER A 307 26.74 11.53 -7.41
N ALA A 308 26.56 12.60 -8.19
CA ALA A 308 27.62 13.15 -9.05
C ALA A 308 28.51 14.18 -8.36
N ILE A 309 27.97 14.91 -7.37
CA ILE A 309 28.66 16.01 -6.70
C ILE A 309 28.86 15.65 -5.22
N PRO A 310 30.10 15.31 -4.80
CA PRO A 310 30.40 15.10 -3.40
C PRO A 310 30.06 16.33 -2.55
N GLY A 311 29.24 16.16 -1.50
CA GLY A 311 28.83 17.23 -0.60
C GLY A 311 27.58 18.02 -1.01
N PHE A 312 26.93 17.68 -2.13
CA PHE A 312 25.64 18.27 -2.49
C PHE A 312 24.55 17.79 -1.52
N VAL A 313 23.92 18.74 -0.81
CA VAL A 313 22.75 18.49 0.02
C VAL A 313 21.51 18.77 -0.82
N PRO A 314 20.78 17.74 -1.28
CA PRO A 314 19.56 17.97 -2.05
C PRO A 314 18.50 18.66 -1.18
N PRO A 315 17.62 19.47 -1.80
CA PRO A 315 16.43 19.98 -1.12
C PRO A 315 15.60 18.83 -0.56
N ASP A 316 14.93 19.09 0.57
CA ASP A 316 14.09 18.08 1.22
C ASP A 316 12.93 17.66 0.29
N LYS A 317 12.80 16.35 0.09
CA LYS A 317 11.79 15.75 -0.82
C LYS A 317 10.36 16.12 -0.42
N THR A 318 10.09 16.29 0.86
CA THR A 318 8.80 16.71 1.40
C THR A 318 8.53 18.17 1.07
N GLY A 319 9.54 19.03 1.19
CA GLY A 319 9.42 20.43 0.76
C GLY A 319 9.03 20.54 -0.72
N ILE A 320 9.70 19.78 -1.59
CA ILE A 320 9.41 19.79 -3.05
C ILE A 320 7.98 19.33 -3.35
N ILE A 321 7.51 18.26 -2.72
CA ILE A 321 6.15 17.75 -3.00
C ILE A 321 5.07 18.68 -2.46
N LEU A 322 5.29 19.35 -1.32
CA LEU A 322 4.34 20.32 -0.77
C LEU A 322 4.22 21.59 -1.62
N ILE A 323 5.29 22.01 -2.30
CA ILE A 323 5.20 23.10 -3.29
C ILE A 323 4.18 22.78 -4.37
N SER A 324 4.12 21.52 -4.83
CA SER A 324 3.11 21.12 -5.82
C SER A 324 1.68 21.32 -5.32
N THR A 325 1.44 20.99 -4.04
CA THR A 325 0.14 21.20 -3.38
C THR A 325 -0.23 22.68 -3.42
N ILE A 326 0.68 23.56 -3.00
CA ILE A 326 0.46 25.02 -3.03
C ILE A 326 0.15 25.50 -4.45
N LEU A 327 0.93 25.05 -5.44
CA LEU A 327 0.73 25.44 -6.84
C LEU A 327 -0.63 24.99 -7.38
N PHE A 328 -1.15 23.82 -6.99
CA PHE A 328 -2.47 23.37 -7.43
C PHE A 328 -3.61 24.29 -6.95
N PHE A 329 -3.51 24.85 -5.74
CA PHE A 329 -4.46 25.85 -5.24
C PHE A 329 -4.26 27.21 -5.93
N VAL A 330 -3.01 27.65 -6.09
CA VAL A 330 -2.68 28.94 -6.73
C VAL A 330 -3.18 28.98 -8.18
N PHE A 331 -3.06 27.88 -8.93
CA PHE A 331 -3.56 27.79 -10.31
C PHE A 331 -5.05 27.40 -10.42
N GLY A 332 -5.77 27.28 -9.30
CA GLY A 332 -7.19 26.96 -9.27
C GLY A 332 -7.53 25.57 -9.85
N ILE A 333 -6.59 24.63 -9.75
CA ILE A 333 -6.84 23.21 -10.04
C ILE A 333 -7.62 22.60 -8.88
N LEU A 334 -7.20 22.92 -7.66
CA LEU A 334 -7.89 22.55 -6.43
C LEU A 334 -8.55 23.77 -5.76
N ASP A 335 -9.60 23.49 -5.00
CA ASP A 335 -10.36 24.41 -4.15
C ASP A 335 -10.48 23.85 -2.71
N ILE A 336 -11.01 24.64 -1.78
CA ILE A 336 -11.05 24.27 -0.36
C ILE A 336 -11.86 22.99 -0.12
N ASN A 337 -12.90 22.72 -0.91
CA ASN A 337 -13.71 21.51 -0.74
C ASN A 337 -12.89 20.26 -1.09
N ASP A 338 -11.91 20.37 -1.99
CA ASP A 338 -11.01 19.26 -2.29
C ASP A 338 -10.15 18.85 -1.09
N LEU A 339 -9.88 19.76 -0.13
CA LEU A 339 -9.17 19.41 1.10
C LEU A 339 -10.02 18.48 1.99
N GLU A 340 -11.34 18.56 1.88
CA GLU A 340 -12.27 17.68 2.59
C GLU A 340 -12.36 16.29 1.94
N GLU A 341 -12.12 16.20 0.62
CA GLU A 341 -12.03 14.93 -0.11
C GLU A 341 -10.72 14.17 0.15
N ILE A 342 -9.71 14.82 0.75
CA ILE A 342 -8.47 14.15 1.12
C ILE A 342 -8.77 13.08 2.17
N PRO A 343 -8.28 11.83 1.97
CA PRO A 343 -8.48 10.76 2.93
C PRO A 343 -7.62 10.96 4.19
N TRP A 344 -8.04 11.86 5.09
CA TRP A 344 -7.35 12.18 6.35
C TRP A 344 -7.15 10.96 7.25
N ASN A 345 -8.05 10.00 7.17
CA ASN A 345 -7.94 8.71 7.85
C ASN A 345 -6.63 7.98 7.49
N ILE A 346 -6.21 8.07 6.22
CA ILE A 346 -4.95 7.51 5.73
C ILE A 346 -3.79 8.29 6.35
N ILE A 347 -3.77 9.62 6.25
CA ILE A 347 -2.69 10.46 6.81
C ILE A 347 -2.50 10.24 8.31
N LEU A 348 -3.58 10.18 9.08
CA LEU A 348 -3.55 9.87 10.51
C LEU A 348 -3.03 8.46 10.77
N LEU A 349 -3.36 7.46 9.93
CA LEU A 349 -2.78 6.12 10.02
C LEU A 349 -1.24 6.19 9.98
N PHE A 350 -0.68 6.92 9.01
CA PHE A 350 0.77 7.11 8.91
C PHE A 350 1.37 7.74 10.14
N ALA A 351 0.76 8.84 10.60
CA ALA A 351 1.19 9.55 11.78
C ALA A 351 1.24 8.66 13.03
N GLY A 352 0.17 7.90 13.30
CA GLY A 352 0.14 6.97 14.43
C GLY A 352 1.09 5.78 14.27
N ALA A 353 1.25 5.26 13.06
CA ALA A 353 2.20 4.19 12.75
C ALA A 353 3.65 4.63 13.03
N MET A 354 4.04 5.82 12.56
CA MET A 354 5.34 6.42 12.86
C MET A 354 5.49 6.62 14.38
N SER A 355 4.46 7.17 15.03
CA SER A 355 4.50 7.42 16.47
C SER A 355 4.69 6.15 17.30
N ILE A 356 3.98 5.04 17.00
CA ILE A 356 4.20 3.78 17.72
C ILE A 356 5.55 3.16 17.38
N GLY A 357 6.04 3.29 16.14
CA GLY A 357 7.37 2.84 15.75
C GLY A 357 8.48 3.55 16.53
N PHE A 358 8.44 4.88 16.59
CA PHE A 358 9.34 5.68 17.41
C PHE A 358 9.22 5.35 18.88
N CYS A 359 7.98 5.16 19.36
CA CYS A 359 7.75 4.76 20.74
C CYS A 359 8.45 3.45 21.07
N LEU A 360 8.28 2.39 20.26
CA LEU A 360 8.91 1.09 20.50
C LEU A 360 10.44 1.16 20.44
N TRP A 361 10.97 1.98 19.53
CA TRP A 361 12.41 2.16 19.35
C TRP A 361 13.05 2.94 20.52
N GLU A 362 12.55 4.14 20.82
CA GLU A 362 13.12 5.02 21.85
C GLU A 362 13.04 4.42 23.25
N THR A 363 12.03 3.59 23.53
CA THR A 363 11.86 2.95 24.84
C THR A 363 12.62 1.62 24.98
N GLY A 364 13.31 1.16 23.93
CA GLY A 364 14.01 -0.14 23.90
C GLY A 364 13.10 -1.38 23.83
N ALA A 365 11.80 -1.18 23.62
CA ALA A 365 10.83 -2.28 23.53
C ALA A 365 11.01 -3.12 22.26
N ALA A 366 11.36 -2.46 21.15
CA ALA A 366 11.63 -3.11 19.89
C ALA A 366 12.82 -4.09 20.01
N GLU A 367 13.91 -3.65 20.65
CA GLU A 367 15.10 -4.48 20.87
C GLU A 367 14.79 -5.68 21.78
N TRP A 368 14.03 -5.46 22.85
CA TRP A 368 13.57 -6.53 23.74
C TRP A 368 12.71 -7.57 23.02
N LEU A 369 11.75 -7.13 22.19
CA LEU A 369 10.91 -8.03 21.39
C LEU A 369 11.75 -8.85 20.40
N ALA A 370 12.68 -8.18 19.71
CA ALA A 370 13.55 -8.84 18.75
C ALA A 370 14.33 -9.96 19.40
N ILE A 371 15.02 -9.69 20.52
CA ILE A 371 15.87 -10.65 21.22
C ILE A 371 15.08 -11.86 21.74
N ASN A 372 13.89 -11.65 22.29
CA ASN A 372 13.03 -12.76 22.72
C ASN A 372 12.67 -13.68 21.55
N TRP A 373 12.39 -13.11 20.37
CA TRP A 373 12.13 -13.90 19.16
C TRP A 373 13.38 -14.47 18.49
N LEU A 374 14.58 -13.92 18.74
CA LEU A 374 15.81 -14.49 18.19
C LEU A 374 15.99 -15.96 18.56
N THR A 375 15.53 -16.39 19.74
CA THR A 375 15.61 -17.81 20.13
C THR A 375 14.90 -18.74 19.13
N ILE A 376 13.83 -18.27 18.48
CA ILE A 376 13.09 -19.02 17.45
C ILE A 376 13.83 -18.97 16.10
N PHE A 377 14.51 -17.87 15.80
CA PHE A 377 15.09 -17.60 14.48
C PHE A 377 16.60 -17.80 14.36
N LYS A 378 17.34 -17.98 15.47
CA LYS A 378 18.81 -18.01 15.48
C LYS A 378 19.41 -19.11 14.59
N GLU A 379 18.74 -20.25 14.47
CA GLU A 379 19.14 -21.34 13.58
C GLU A 379 18.45 -21.30 12.22
N SER A 380 17.57 -20.32 12.00
CA SER A 380 16.83 -20.21 10.75
C SER A 380 17.72 -19.65 9.65
N ASN A 381 17.60 -20.22 8.46
CA ASN A 381 18.25 -19.68 7.28
C ASN A 381 17.72 -18.26 7.00
N TRP A 382 18.60 -17.29 6.73
CA TRP A 382 18.24 -15.91 6.42
C TRP A 382 17.11 -15.79 5.38
N PHE A 383 17.10 -16.67 4.37
CA PHE A 383 16.09 -16.67 3.31
C PHE A 383 14.73 -17.12 3.86
N VAL A 384 14.72 -18.11 4.74
CA VAL A 384 13.49 -18.58 5.42
C VAL A 384 12.94 -17.48 6.32
N PHE A 385 13.79 -16.71 6.99
CA PHE A 385 13.37 -15.55 7.77
C PHE A 385 12.71 -14.49 6.89
N VAL A 386 13.38 -14.02 5.83
CA VAL A 386 12.83 -13.00 4.89
C VAL A 386 11.51 -13.47 4.29
N MET A 387 11.46 -14.72 3.80
CA MET A 387 10.26 -15.27 3.19
C MET A 387 9.16 -15.55 4.21
N GLY A 388 9.50 -15.86 5.46
CA GLY A 388 8.56 -16.02 6.55
C GLY A 388 7.87 -14.70 6.92
N ILE A 389 8.64 -13.62 7.01
CA ILE A 389 8.10 -12.27 7.19
C ILE A 389 7.23 -11.88 5.99
N ALA A 390 7.71 -12.09 4.77
CA ALA A 390 6.94 -11.79 3.57
C ALA A 390 5.61 -12.58 3.53
N PHE A 391 5.65 -13.86 3.87
CA PHE A 391 4.45 -14.68 3.96
C PHE A 391 3.48 -14.17 5.04
N PHE A 392 3.98 -13.82 6.22
CA PHE A 392 3.16 -13.25 7.28
C PHE A 392 2.48 -11.95 6.84
N VAL A 393 3.21 -11.04 6.21
CA VAL A 393 2.68 -9.79 5.66
C VAL A 393 1.64 -10.05 4.56
N MET A 394 1.91 -11.01 3.66
CA MET A 394 0.97 -11.43 2.62
C MET A 394 -0.37 -11.90 3.22
N ILE A 395 -0.32 -12.72 4.26
CA ILE A 395 -1.52 -13.19 4.94
C ILE A 395 -2.24 -12.03 5.62
N MET A 396 -1.52 -11.21 6.40
CA MET A 396 -2.10 -10.06 7.09
C MET A 396 -2.83 -9.12 6.15
N THR A 397 -2.21 -8.77 5.02
CA THR A 397 -2.75 -7.80 4.06
C THR A 397 -4.07 -8.22 3.41
N ASN A 398 -4.46 -9.49 3.52
CA ASN A 398 -5.77 -9.96 3.05
C ASN A 398 -6.90 -9.71 4.07
N PHE A 399 -6.57 -9.66 5.35
CA PHE A 399 -7.53 -9.45 6.43
C PHE A 399 -7.64 -7.99 6.85
N ILE A 400 -6.55 -7.25 6.68
CA ILE A 400 -6.38 -5.90 7.21
C ILE A 400 -5.80 -5.03 6.10
N MET A 401 -6.01 -3.72 6.15
CA MET A 401 -5.43 -2.83 5.15
C MET A 401 -3.90 -2.95 5.04
N ASN A 402 -3.41 -2.90 3.81
CA ASN A 402 -2.00 -2.98 3.44
C ASN A 402 -1.06 -2.08 4.27
N VAL A 403 -1.49 -0.86 4.56
CA VAL A 403 -0.71 0.14 5.34
C VAL A 403 -0.56 -0.32 6.79
N ALA A 404 -1.62 -0.86 7.39
CA ALA A 404 -1.59 -1.39 8.75
C ALA A 404 -0.74 -2.67 8.85
N ALA A 405 -0.79 -3.55 7.85
CA ALA A 405 0.06 -4.74 7.81
C ALA A 405 1.55 -4.39 7.85
N ILE A 406 1.98 -3.37 7.09
CA ILE A 406 3.34 -2.82 7.16
C ILE A 406 3.63 -2.17 8.53
N ALA A 407 2.70 -1.36 9.04
CA ALA A 407 2.81 -0.70 10.34
C ALA A 407 3.06 -1.67 11.51
N ILE A 408 2.44 -2.83 11.46
CA ILE A 408 2.57 -3.86 12.49
C ILE A 408 3.85 -4.69 12.29
N SER A 409 4.10 -5.13 11.05
CA SER A 409 5.08 -6.21 10.80
C SER A 409 6.49 -5.70 10.57
N LEU A 410 6.63 -4.58 9.85
CA LEU A 410 7.93 -4.14 9.34
C LEU A 410 8.87 -3.62 10.44
N PRO A 411 8.45 -2.79 11.42
CA PRO A 411 9.35 -2.32 12.47
C PRO A 411 10.01 -3.47 13.23
N VAL A 412 9.22 -4.49 13.59
CA VAL A 412 9.70 -5.67 14.31
C VAL A 412 10.69 -6.46 13.44
N ALA A 413 10.37 -6.67 12.16
CA ALA A 413 11.26 -7.39 11.25
C ALA A 413 12.60 -6.67 11.01
N LEU A 414 12.59 -5.34 10.88
CA LEU A 414 13.81 -4.53 10.71
C LEU A 414 14.71 -4.55 11.94
N VAL A 415 14.15 -4.62 13.14
CA VAL A 415 14.94 -4.70 14.39
C VAL A 415 15.57 -6.09 14.56
N ILE A 416 14.91 -7.14 14.08
CA ILE A 416 15.44 -8.52 14.12
C ILE A 416 16.53 -8.75 13.06
N ALA A 417 16.45 -8.07 11.92
CA ALA A 417 17.31 -8.29 10.75
C ALA A 417 18.83 -8.34 11.07
N PRO A 418 19.39 -7.40 11.86
CA PRO A 418 20.83 -7.37 12.10
C PRO A 418 21.35 -8.58 12.87
N TYR A 419 20.54 -9.12 13.77
CA TYR A 419 20.90 -10.31 14.55
C TYR A 419 20.96 -11.59 13.71
N LEU A 420 20.28 -11.61 12.57
CA LEU A 420 20.30 -12.73 11.61
C LEU A 420 21.26 -12.47 10.43
N ASN A 421 22.08 -11.41 10.51
CA ASN A 421 22.97 -10.97 9.46
C ASN A 421 22.24 -10.70 8.12
N VAL A 422 21.02 -10.15 8.20
CA VAL A 422 20.18 -9.81 7.05
C VAL A 422 20.17 -8.30 6.85
N ALA A 423 20.37 -7.86 5.62
CA ALA A 423 20.24 -6.46 5.25
C ALA A 423 18.77 -6.02 5.32
N GLY A 424 18.50 -4.87 5.94
CA GLY A 424 17.13 -4.40 6.16
C GLY A 424 16.38 -4.10 4.85
N GLU A 425 17.12 -3.74 3.80
CA GLU A 425 16.62 -3.42 2.47
C GLU A 425 15.80 -4.58 1.91
N VAL A 426 16.32 -5.81 2.00
CA VAL A 426 15.63 -7.00 1.46
C VAL A 426 14.30 -7.24 2.16
N ILE A 427 14.27 -7.06 3.48
CA ILE A 427 13.05 -7.25 4.29
C ILE A 427 12.03 -6.19 3.92
N LEU A 428 12.47 -4.93 3.80
CA LEU A 428 11.64 -3.82 3.37
C LEU A 428 11.02 -4.09 2.00
N PHE A 429 11.83 -4.41 1.01
CA PHE A 429 11.38 -4.63 -0.36
C PHE A 429 10.49 -5.87 -0.48
N ALA A 430 10.84 -6.98 0.19
CA ALA A 430 10.01 -8.19 0.22
C ALA A 430 8.64 -7.92 0.86
N SER A 431 8.62 -7.20 1.99
CA SER A 431 7.39 -6.83 2.69
C SER A 431 6.52 -5.91 1.83
N LEU A 432 7.11 -4.95 1.11
CA LEU A 432 6.39 -4.04 0.23
C LEU A 432 5.75 -4.73 -0.98
N VAL A 433 6.45 -5.70 -1.57
CA VAL A 433 5.94 -6.50 -2.69
C VAL A 433 4.68 -7.24 -2.27
N VAL A 434 4.75 -8.01 -1.18
CA VAL A 434 3.64 -8.87 -0.75
C VAL A 434 2.49 -8.11 -0.08
N ALA A 435 2.77 -7.03 0.67
CA ALA A 435 1.73 -6.14 1.18
C ALA A 435 0.96 -5.43 0.06
N GLY A 436 1.49 -5.43 -1.16
CA GLY A 436 0.84 -4.78 -2.28
C GLY A 436 -0.18 -5.58 -3.04
N MET A 437 -0.27 -6.87 -2.73
CA MET A 437 -0.88 -7.84 -3.60
C MET A 437 -1.82 -8.79 -2.83
N PRO A 438 -2.85 -8.28 -2.13
CA PRO A 438 -3.82 -9.11 -1.41
C PRO A 438 -4.80 -9.77 -2.37
N PHE A 439 -4.47 -10.97 -2.85
CA PHE A 439 -5.26 -11.66 -3.87
C PHE A 439 -6.35 -12.59 -3.32
N LEU A 440 -6.41 -12.86 -2.03
CA LEU A 440 -7.32 -13.88 -1.47
C LEU A 440 -8.69 -13.31 -1.14
N LEU A 441 -8.76 -12.11 -0.58
CA LEU A 441 -10.00 -11.56 -0.02
C LEU A 441 -10.35 -10.20 -0.63
N LEU A 442 -11.66 -9.96 -0.80
CA LEU A 442 -12.18 -8.69 -1.31
C LEU A 442 -11.92 -7.51 -0.36
N VAL A 443 -11.85 -7.80 0.93
CA VAL A 443 -11.58 -6.81 1.98
C VAL A 443 -10.13 -6.33 1.94
N GLY A 444 -9.20 -7.14 1.43
CA GLY A 444 -7.77 -6.84 1.47
C GLY A 444 -7.40 -5.55 0.73
N ALA A 445 -8.11 -5.18 -0.34
CA ALA A 445 -7.91 -3.90 -0.99
C ALA A 445 -9.15 -3.38 -1.72
N ALA A 446 -9.31 -2.05 -1.77
CA ALA A 446 -10.44 -1.41 -2.44
C ALA A 446 -10.59 -1.79 -3.93
N PRO A 447 -9.52 -1.99 -4.74
CA PRO A 447 -9.67 -2.52 -6.10
C PRO A 447 -10.39 -3.87 -6.17
N ASN A 448 -10.22 -4.73 -5.17
CA ASN A 448 -10.87 -6.04 -5.13
C ASN A 448 -12.39 -5.86 -4.96
N ALA A 449 -12.79 -4.97 -4.03
CA ALA A 449 -14.19 -4.62 -3.83
C ALA A 449 -14.81 -3.95 -5.07
N ILE A 450 -14.11 -3.00 -5.70
CA ILE A 450 -14.56 -2.36 -6.94
C ILE A 450 -14.73 -3.38 -8.07
N ALA A 451 -13.81 -4.34 -8.20
CA ALA A 451 -13.94 -5.39 -9.20
C ALA A 451 -15.18 -6.28 -8.95
N TYR A 452 -15.54 -6.52 -7.69
CA TYR A 452 -16.70 -7.34 -7.31
C TYR A 452 -18.03 -6.70 -7.74
N ASP A 453 -18.11 -5.37 -7.82
CA ASP A 453 -19.30 -4.64 -8.30
C ASP A 453 -19.68 -5.02 -9.74
N SER A 454 -18.75 -5.61 -10.51
CA SER A 454 -19.03 -6.10 -11.87
C SER A 454 -20.01 -7.27 -11.91
N LYS A 455 -20.20 -7.95 -10.77
CA LYS A 455 -21.00 -9.19 -10.63
C LYS A 455 -20.55 -10.32 -11.56
N GLN A 456 -19.32 -10.26 -12.09
CA GLN A 456 -18.78 -11.28 -12.99
C GLN A 456 -18.20 -12.50 -12.27
N PHE A 457 -17.95 -12.40 -10.96
CA PHE A 457 -17.40 -13.49 -10.16
C PHE A 457 -17.98 -13.48 -8.75
N THR A 458 -17.91 -14.63 -8.08
CA THR A 458 -18.29 -14.77 -6.68
C THR A 458 -17.10 -14.56 -5.73
N THR A 459 -17.36 -14.27 -4.46
CA THR A 459 -16.32 -14.14 -3.43
C THR A 459 -15.49 -15.43 -3.28
N GLY A 460 -16.14 -16.59 -3.38
CA GLY A 460 -15.48 -17.90 -3.33
C GLY A 460 -14.58 -18.13 -4.54
N GLU A 461 -15.02 -17.74 -5.74
CA GLU A 461 -14.15 -17.78 -6.93
C GLU A 461 -12.93 -16.88 -6.73
N PHE A 462 -13.11 -15.63 -6.32
CA PHE A 462 -12.00 -14.70 -6.07
C PHE A 462 -10.94 -15.32 -5.15
N PHE A 463 -11.36 -15.92 -4.03
CA PHE A 463 -10.47 -16.62 -3.11
C PHE A 463 -9.74 -17.80 -3.77
N LEU A 464 -10.47 -18.65 -4.52
CA LEU A 464 -9.90 -19.80 -5.22
C LEU A 464 -8.89 -19.40 -6.30
N TYR A 465 -9.13 -18.32 -7.05
CA TYR A 465 -8.17 -17.75 -8.00
C TYR A 465 -7.01 -17.04 -7.28
N GLY A 466 -7.26 -16.51 -6.09
CA GLY A 466 -6.27 -15.84 -5.24
C GLY A 466 -5.18 -16.75 -4.71
N ILE A 467 -5.49 -18.02 -4.39
CA ILE A 467 -4.50 -18.99 -3.88
C ILE A 467 -3.33 -19.18 -4.86
N PRO A 468 -3.55 -19.61 -6.13
CA PRO A 468 -2.45 -19.79 -7.07
C PRO A 468 -1.74 -18.47 -7.39
N ALA A 469 -2.45 -17.35 -7.42
CA ALA A 469 -1.83 -16.03 -7.60
C ALA A 469 -0.94 -15.61 -6.41
N SER A 470 -1.31 -15.98 -5.18
CA SER A 470 -0.52 -15.73 -3.97
C SER A 470 0.72 -16.64 -3.92
N ILE A 471 0.59 -17.89 -4.37
CA ILE A 471 1.76 -18.78 -4.53
C ILE A 471 2.72 -18.20 -5.57
N LEU A 472 2.19 -17.75 -6.71
CA LEU A 472 2.97 -17.08 -7.76
C LEU A 472 3.70 -15.84 -7.22
N LEU A 473 3.03 -15.02 -6.40
CA LEU A 473 3.61 -13.88 -5.70
C LEU A 473 4.77 -14.27 -4.77
N MET A 474 4.60 -15.33 -3.96
CA MET A 474 5.66 -15.80 -3.07
C MET A 474 6.85 -16.35 -3.85
N LEU A 475 6.61 -17.08 -4.95
CA LEU A 475 7.69 -17.56 -5.82
C LEU A 475 8.43 -16.40 -6.48
N LEU A 476 7.71 -15.39 -6.98
CA LEU A 476 8.31 -14.19 -7.55
C LEU A 476 9.10 -13.41 -6.52
N THR A 477 8.59 -13.28 -5.29
CA THR A 477 9.29 -12.61 -4.19
C THR A 477 10.56 -13.37 -3.80
N GLY A 478 10.50 -14.70 -3.72
CA GLY A 478 11.68 -15.54 -3.48
C GLY A 478 12.72 -15.42 -4.60
N PHE A 479 12.27 -15.42 -5.87
CA PHE A 479 13.12 -15.14 -7.02
C PHE A 479 13.75 -13.73 -6.94
N ALA A 480 12.98 -12.73 -6.50
CA ALA A 480 13.46 -11.37 -6.38
C ALA A 480 14.55 -11.26 -5.31
N VAL A 481 14.30 -11.84 -4.13
CA VAL A 481 15.22 -11.89 -2.98
C VAL A 481 16.51 -12.64 -3.32
N TYR A 482 16.42 -13.80 -3.99
CA TYR A 482 17.56 -14.69 -4.17
C TYR A 482 18.38 -14.41 -5.44
N ILE A 483 17.75 -13.88 -6.49
CA ILE A 483 18.38 -13.75 -7.82
C ILE A 483 18.35 -12.30 -8.30
N LEU A 484 17.16 -11.71 -8.44
CA LEU A 484 17.01 -10.42 -9.11
C LEU A 484 17.71 -9.27 -8.37
N TRP A 485 17.40 -9.07 -7.09
CA TRP A 485 17.95 -7.97 -6.30
C TRP A 485 19.46 -8.09 -6.07
N PRO A 486 20.04 -9.28 -5.81
CA PRO A 486 21.49 -9.46 -5.82
C PRO A 486 22.15 -9.04 -7.13
N ILE A 487 21.59 -9.44 -8.27
CA ILE A 487 22.11 -9.07 -9.61
C ILE A 487 22.03 -7.56 -9.83
N MET A 488 21.01 -6.91 -9.26
CA MET A 488 20.83 -5.46 -9.29
C MET A 488 21.70 -4.71 -8.27
N GLY A 489 22.54 -5.42 -7.50
CA GLY A 489 23.46 -4.83 -6.53
C GLY A 489 22.89 -4.56 -5.15
N MET A 490 21.72 -5.11 -4.80
CA MET A 490 21.19 -5.01 -3.44
C MET A 490 21.97 -5.93 -2.50
N SER A 491 22.48 -5.37 -1.40
CA SER A 491 23.05 -6.15 -0.31
C SER A 491 21.96 -7.00 0.34
N ILE A 492 22.19 -8.30 0.43
CA ILE A 492 21.23 -9.23 1.07
C ILE A 492 21.58 -9.53 2.51
N ARG A 493 22.88 -9.55 2.81
CA ARG A 493 23.44 -9.82 4.13
C ARG A 493 24.35 -8.67 4.52
N LEU A 494 24.62 -8.51 5.81
CA LEU A 494 25.45 -7.41 6.33
C LEU A 494 26.97 -7.69 6.21
N GLY A 495 27.39 -8.49 5.21
CA GLY A 495 28.78 -8.87 4.99
C GLY A 495 29.09 -9.31 3.57
#